data_AF-A0A8J3X7A8-F1
#
_entry.id   AF-A0A8J3X7A8-F1
#
_cell.length_a   1.000
_cell.length_b   1.000
_cell.length_c   1.000
_cell.angle_alpha   90.00
_cell.angle_beta   90.00
_cell.angle_gamma   90.00
#
_symmetry.space_group_name_H-M   'P 1'
#
loop_
_entity.id
_entity.type
_entity.pdbx_description
1 polymer ?
#
loop_
_entity_poly.entity_id
_entity_poly.type
_entity_poly.pdbx_seq_one_letter_code
_entity_poly.pdbx_strand_id
1 'polypeptide(L)' 'MTDKARTVRVTVAVSPDLGAYATGALRADQIRCALCTHAPCDCPPFGTPAYFDLIARRHGHRH' A
#
# COMPACT_ATOMS: atom_id res chain seq x y z
N MET A 1 32.16 -11.71 -20.96
CA MET A 1 30.92 -10.91 -20.88
C MET A 1 30.47 -10.95 -19.43
N THR A 2 30.80 -9.94 -18.64
CA THR A 2 30.49 -9.90 -17.19
C THR A 2 29.24 -9.06 -16.99
N ASP A 3 28.13 -9.72 -16.63
CA ASP A 3 26.86 -9.06 -16.33
C ASP A 3 27.01 -8.28 -15.02
N LYS A 4 27.01 -6.94 -15.11
CA LYS A 4 27.02 -6.06 -13.93
C LYS A 4 25.63 -6.08 -13.32
N ALA A 5 25.45 -6.83 -12.24
CA ALA A 5 24.23 -6.83 -11.46
C ALA A 5 23.80 -5.40 -11.09
N ARG A 6 22.67 -4.96 -11.65
CA ARG A 6 22.10 -3.63 -11.40
C ARG A 6 21.32 -3.66 -10.09
N THR A 7 21.81 -2.98 -9.07
CA THR A 7 21.09 -2.84 -7.80
C THR A 7 19.83 -1.99 -8.01
N VAL A 8 18.66 -2.60 -7.88
CA VAL A 8 17.37 -1.90 -7.89
C VAL A 8 17.05 -1.45 -6.47
N ARG A 9 16.91 -0.14 -6.26
CA ARG A 9 16.32 0.40 -5.02
C ARG A 9 14.81 0.36 -5.16
N VAL A 10 14.17 -0.58 -4.47
CA VAL A 10 12.72 -0.60 -4.31
C VAL A 10 12.36 0.38 -3.21
N THR A 11 11.69 1.47 -3.57
CA THR A 11 11.08 2.38 -2.59
C THR A 11 9.60 2.08 -2.55
N VAL A 12 9.10 1.68 -1.39
CA VAL A 12 7.66 1.44 -1.16
C VAL A 12 7.08 2.71 -0.57
N ALA A 13 6.09 3.29 -1.24
CA ALA A 13 5.29 4.36 -0.65
C ALA A 13 4.47 3.77 0.50
N VAL A 14 4.89 4.08 1.73
CA VAL A 14 4.17 3.73 2.95
C VAL A 14 3.30 4.91 3.40
N SER A 15 2.15 4.61 4.00
CA SER A 15 1.31 5.63 4.64
C SER A 15 2.12 6.41 5.69
N PRO A 16 2.00 7.75 5.75
CA PRO A 16 2.66 8.57 6.77
C PRO A 16 2.23 8.22 8.20
N ASP A 17 1.09 7.53 8.36
CA ASP A 17 0.51 7.21 9.66
C ASP A 17 0.99 5.86 10.22
N LEU A 18 1.72 5.05 9.42
CA LEU A 18 2.17 3.71 9.81
C LEU A 18 3.02 3.72 11.09
N GLY A 19 3.86 4.74 11.28
CA GLY A 19 4.67 4.87 12.50
C GLY A 19 3.83 5.12 13.75
N ALA A 20 2.82 5.99 13.64
CA ALA A 20 1.90 6.28 14.74
C ALA A 20 0.98 5.08 15.05
N TYR A 21 0.58 4.31 14.04
CA TYR A 21 -0.11 3.05 14.24
C TYR A 21 0.78 2.00 14.93
N ALA A 22 2.02 1.82 14.47
CA ALA A 22 2.94 0.81 15.02
C ALA A 22 3.30 1.08 16.49
N THR A 23 3.24 2.33 16.92
CA THR A 23 3.43 2.74 18.33
C THR A 23 2.15 2.69 19.17
N GLY A 24 1.01 2.37 18.56
CA GLY A 24 -0.31 2.34 19.21
C GLY A 24 -0.95 3.72 19.40
N ALA A 25 -0.38 4.78 18.86
CA ALA A 25 -0.93 6.14 18.93
C ALA A 25 -2.15 6.34 18.02
N LEU A 26 -2.29 5.52 16.97
CA LEU A 26 -3.48 5.47 16.11
C LEU A 26 -4.11 4.08 16.11
N ARG A 27 -5.44 4.05 16.03
CA ARG A 27 -6.19 2.83 15.72
C ARG A 27 -6.19 2.56 14.22
N ALA A 28 -6.45 1.31 13.83
CA ALA A 28 -6.45 0.90 12.43
C ALA A 28 -7.44 1.69 11.54
N ASP A 29 -8.58 2.12 12.07
CA ASP A 29 -9.59 2.92 11.36
C ASP A 29 -9.16 4.39 11.13
N GLN A 30 -8.07 4.82 11.76
CA GLN A 30 -7.50 6.17 11.64
C GLN A 30 -6.30 6.24 10.69
N ILE A 31 -5.81 5.09 10.22
CA ILE A 31 -4.68 5.04 9.28
C ILE A 31 -5.16 5.45 7.90
N ARG A 32 -4.56 6.49 7.33
CA ARG A 32 -4.77 6.82 5.91
C ARG A 32 -4.24 5.70 5.04
N CYS A 33 -5.08 5.21 4.12
CA CYS A 33 -4.68 4.19 3.15
C CYS A 33 -3.48 4.68 2.32
N ALA A 34 -2.43 3.85 2.15
CA ALA A 34 -1.26 4.22 1.34
C ALA A 34 -1.59 4.46 -0.16
N LEU A 35 -2.76 4.00 -0.61
CA LEU A 35 -3.20 4.08 -2.00
C LEU A 35 -4.07 5.31 -2.27
N CYS A 36 -5.12 5.53 -1.47
CA CYS A 36 -6.08 6.63 -1.68
C CYS A 36 -6.05 7.70 -0.59
N THR A 37 -5.26 7.54 0.47
CA THR A 37 -5.13 8.48 1.61
C THR A 37 -6.40 8.76 2.43
N HIS A 38 -7.47 8.00 2.22
CA HIS A 38 -8.71 8.08 3.01
C HIS A 38 -8.57 7.32 4.34
N ALA A 39 -9.27 7.82 5.37
CA ALA A 39 -9.47 7.17 6.66
C ALA A 39 -10.91 7.43 7.15
N PRO A 40 -11.71 6.40 7.51
CA PRO A 40 -11.39 4.98 7.37
C PRO A 40 -11.27 4.55 5.90
N CYS A 41 -10.71 3.37 5.68
CA CYS A 41 -10.57 2.82 4.33
C CYS A 41 -11.94 2.34 3.80
N ASP A 42 -12.33 2.80 2.61
CA ASP A 42 -13.56 2.38 1.92
C ASP A 42 -13.35 1.13 1.03
N CYS A 43 -12.19 0.46 1.13
CA CYS A 43 -11.92 -0.73 0.32
C CYS A 43 -12.73 -1.94 0.81
N PRO A 44 -13.04 -2.90 -0.09
CA PRO A 44 -13.55 -4.21 0.32
C PRO A 44 -12.60 -4.88 1.33
N PRO A 45 -13.08 -5.88 2.09
CA PRO A 45 -12.26 -6.58 3.07
C PRO A 45 -10.95 -7.08 2.46
N PHE A 46 -9.85 -6.89 3.19
CA PHE A 46 -8.52 -7.30 2.76
C PHE A 46 -8.50 -8.77 2.35
N GLY A 47 -7.87 -9.08 1.22
CA GLY A 47 -7.72 -10.46 0.72
C GLY A 47 -8.90 -10.98 -0.10
N THR A 48 -9.97 -10.21 -0.28
CA THR A 48 -11.08 -10.59 -1.17
C THR A 48 -10.72 -10.37 -2.65
N PRO A 49 -11.35 -11.10 -3.59
CA PRO A 49 -11.18 -10.84 -5.02
C PRO A 49 -11.49 -9.38 -5.39
N ALA A 50 -12.58 -8.82 -4.85
CA ALA A 50 -12.97 -7.42 -5.06
C ALA A 50 -11.91 -6.41 -4.56
N TYR A 51 -11.23 -6.72 -3.45
CA TYR A 51 -10.12 -5.91 -2.94
C TYR A 51 -8.94 -5.90 -3.93
N PHE A 52 -8.55 -7.06 -4.44
CA PHE A 52 -7.44 -7.16 -5.41
C PHE A 52 -7.78 -6.53 -6.75
N ASP A 53 -9.00 -6.68 -7.25
CA ASP A 53 -9.45 -6.02 -8.49
C ASP A 53 -9.41 -4.48 -8.37
N LEU A 54 -9.84 -3.96 -7.22
CA LEU A 54 -9.79 -2.52 -6.93
C LEU A 54 -8.35 -2.00 -6.83
N ILE A 55 -7.46 -2.76 -6.18
CA ILE A 55 -6.03 -2.46 -6.12
C ILE A 55 -5.41 -2.49 -7.52
N ALA A 56 -5.68 -3.51 -8.33
CA ALA A 56 -5.13 -3.62 -9.69
C ALA A 56 -5.49 -2.41 -10.55
N ARG A 57 -6.76 -1.95 -10.47
CA ARG A 57 -7.24 -0.74 -11.16
C ARG A 57 -6.52 0.53 -10.68
N ARG A 58 -6.31 0.68 -9.37
CA ARG A 58 -5.70 1.88 -8.77
C ARG A 58 -4.18 1.93 -8.90
N HIS A 59 -3.50 0.78 -8.88
CA HIS A 59 -2.05 0.66 -9.05
C HIS A 59 -1.62 0.64 -10.53
N GLY A 60 -2.58 0.75 -11.47
CA GLY A 60 -2.27 0.88 -12.89
C GLY A 60 -1.47 -0.30 -13.44
N HIS A 61 -1.68 -1.51 -12.90
CA HIS A 61 -1.13 -2.72 -13.52
C HIS A 61 -1.76 -2.86 -14.91
N ARG A 62 -1.04 -2.40 -15.93
CA ARG A 62 -1.30 -2.78 -17.32
C ARG A 62 -1.01 -4.28 -17.39
N HIS A 63 -2.08 -5.06 -17.55
CA HIS A 63 -2.00 -6.45 -18.00
C HIS A 63 -1.24 -6.54 -19.32
#